data_AF-A0A3P8SYX8-F1
#
_entry.id   AF-A0A3P8SYX8-F1
#
_cell.length_a   1.000
_cell.length_b   1.000
_cell.length_c   1.000
_cell.angle_alpha   90.00
_cell.angle_beta   90.00
_cell.angle_gamma   90.00
#
_symmetry.space_group_name_H-M   'P 1'
#
loop_
_entity.id
_entity.type
_entity.pdbx_description
1 polymer ?
#
loop_
_entity_poly.entity_id
_entity_poly.type
_entity_poly.pdbx_seq_one_letter_code
_entity_poly.pdbx_strand_id
1 'polypeptide(L)'
;AEGDGSLWYQDLCYKWEAIDQDNRVKYTLKLCESSPSTSCGPGVAVCAQDLTTNVKESVDLSLQRISRTVLDYNNTKKCPGSNNNIQTSISFQCGKTMGTPEFVAISQCVHYFEWKTYTVCKKDKFKPHKEVPCYVFDSDGKKHDLNPLIKVNDGYLVDDGDDTIDFYINICRSL
;
A
#
# COMPACT_ATOMS: atom_id res chain seq x y z
N ALA A 1 22.90 -17.07 -15.95
CA ALA A 1 21.46 -17.40 -15.85
C ALA A 1 20.84 -16.38 -14.90
N GLU A 2 20.57 -15.19 -15.42
CA GLU A 2 19.86 -14.15 -14.69
C GLU A 2 18.38 -14.49 -14.82
N GLY A 3 17.78 -14.94 -13.72
CA GLY A 3 16.34 -15.18 -13.69
C GLY A 3 15.63 -13.87 -13.96
N ASP A 4 14.69 -13.91 -14.90
CA ASP A 4 13.66 -12.90 -15.11
C ASP A 4 12.81 -12.79 -13.83
N GLY A 5 13.36 -12.08 -12.85
CA GLY A 5 12.87 -12.01 -11.48
C GLY A 5 11.91 -10.85 -11.35
N SER A 6 10.64 -11.08 -11.71
CA SER A 6 9.54 -10.20 -11.33
C SER A 6 9.69 -9.78 -9.86
N LEU A 7 9.75 -8.47 -9.62
CA LEU A 7 9.85 -7.91 -8.27
C LEU A 7 8.64 -8.37 -7.46
N TRP A 8 8.87 -8.87 -6.24
CA TRP A 8 7.81 -9.49 -5.43
C TRP A 8 6.61 -8.56 -5.20
N TYR A 9 6.80 -7.24 -5.21
CA TYR A 9 5.75 -6.24 -5.03
C TYR A 9 4.99 -5.85 -6.31
N GLN A 10 5.20 -6.50 -7.47
CA GLN A 10 4.53 -6.11 -8.73
C GLN A 10 3.00 -6.08 -8.63
N ASP A 11 2.40 -7.01 -7.89
CA ASP A 11 0.95 -7.03 -7.67
C ASP A 11 0.45 -5.77 -6.93
N LEU A 12 1.35 -5.03 -6.27
CA LEU A 12 1.03 -3.82 -5.50
C LEU A 12 1.13 -2.53 -6.32
N CYS A 13 1.29 -2.60 -7.65
CA CYS A 13 1.43 -1.44 -8.53
C CYS A 13 0.14 -0.61 -8.71
N TYR A 14 -0.44 -0.15 -7.60
CA TYR A 14 -1.55 0.80 -7.50
C TYR A 14 -1.11 2.08 -6.78
N LYS A 15 -2.01 3.06 -6.73
CA LYS A 15 -1.88 4.20 -5.80
C LYS A 15 -2.51 3.80 -4.47
N TRP A 16 -1.77 4.00 -3.39
CA TRP A 16 -2.16 3.68 -2.03
C TRP A 16 -2.25 4.94 -1.19
N GLU A 17 -3.02 4.88 -0.12
CA GLU A 17 -3.21 5.95 0.84
C GLU A 17 -3.02 5.40 2.26
N ALA A 18 -2.47 6.23 3.13
CA ALA A 18 -2.41 5.99 4.57
C ALA A 18 -2.65 7.32 5.28
N ILE A 19 -3.15 7.30 6.51
CA ILE A 19 -3.40 8.51 7.29
C ILE A 19 -2.79 8.35 8.67
N ASP A 20 -1.99 9.33 9.07
CA ASP A 20 -1.65 9.58 10.47
C ASP A 20 -2.76 10.46 11.05
N GLN A 21 -3.64 9.87 11.84
CA GLN A 21 -4.79 10.57 12.41
C GLN A 21 -4.37 11.56 13.52
N ASP A 22 -3.31 11.25 14.25
CA ASP A 22 -2.85 12.05 15.39
C ASP A 22 -2.27 13.38 14.90
N ASN A 23 -1.42 13.32 13.87
CA ASN A 23 -0.80 14.52 13.28
C ASN A 23 -1.57 15.07 12.06
N ARG A 24 -2.71 14.46 11.71
CA ARG A 24 -3.56 14.84 10.56
C ARG A 24 -2.77 14.91 9.25
N VAL A 25 -1.93 13.90 8.99
CA VAL A 25 -1.15 13.80 7.75
C VAL A 25 -1.71 12.71 6.86
N LYS A 26 -2.04 13.07 5.61
CA LYS A 26 -2.41 12.10 4.58
C LYS A 26 -1.19 11.75 3.75
N TYR A 27 -0.94 10.46 3.59
CA TYR A 27 0.07 9.91 2.71
C TYR A 27 -0.58 9.37 1.45
N THR A 28 0.05 9.63 0.30
CA THR A 28 -0.21 8.89 -0.93
C THR A 28 1.07 8.21 -1.38
N LEU A 29 1.00 6.91 -1.65
CA LEU A 29 2.13 6.05 -1.94
C LEU A 29 1.96 5.34 -3.28
N LYS A 30 3.07 5.09 -3.97
CA LYS A 30 3.12 4.14 -5.08
C LYS A 30 4.49 3.47 -5.14
N LEU A 31 4.50 2.21 -5.58
CA LEU A 31 5.73 1.41 -5.64
C LEU A 31 6.31 1.30 -7.05
N CYS A 32 5.50 1.60 -8.07
CA CYS A 32 5.83 1.38 -9.48
C CYS A 32 5.64 2.66 -10.30
N GLU A 33 6.42 2.80 -11.37
CA GLU A 33 6.26 3.91 -12.31
C GLU A 33 4.89 3.87 -13.01
N SER A 34 4.41 2.66 -13.35
CA SER A 34 3.12 2.40 -13.99
C SER A 34 1.90 2.73 -13.13
N SER A 35 2.08 2.91 -11.82
CA SER A 35 0.99 3.22 -10.89
C SER A 35 0.51 4.66 -11.05
N PRO A 36 -0.78 4.96 -10.78
CA PRO A 36 -1.30 6.31 -10.80
C PRO A 36 -0.49 7.27 -9.92
N SER A 37 -0.44 8.54 -10.33
CA SER A 37 0.35 9.57 -9.65
C SER A 37 -0.08 9.80 -8.20
N THR A 38 0.90 10.07 -7.34
CA THR A 38 0.65 10.55 -5.97
C THR A 38 0.15 12.01 -6.00
N SER A 39 -0.28 12.53 -4.85
CA SER A 39 -0.70 13.93 -4.69
C SER A 39 0.42 14.95 -4.91
N CYS A 40 1.67 14.50 -5.04
CA CYS A 40 2.86 15.33 -5.30
C CYS A 40 3.40 15.17 -6.73
N GLY A 41 2.93 14.18 -7.51
CA GLY A 41 3.29 14.01 -8.91
C GLY A 41 3.62 12.57 -9.34
N PRO A 42 3.96 12.38 -10.63
CA PRO A 42 4.20 11.06 -11.21
C PRO A 42 5.56 10.44 -10.85
N GLY A 43 6.59 11.25 -10.55
CA GLY A 43 7.92 10.74 -10.17
C GLY A 43 8.12 10.48 -8.67
N VAL A 44 7.06 10.65 -7.89
CA VAL A 44 7.09 10.60 -6.42
C VAL A 44 6.59 9.25 -5.94
N ALA A 45 7.36 8.58 -5.07
CA ALA A 45 6.95 7.34 -4.41
C ALA A 45 6.00 7.63 -3.25
N VAL A 46 6.36 8.58 -2.38
CA VAL A 46 5.57 8.90 -1.18
C VAL A 46 5.40 10.41 -1.09
N CYS A 47 4.16 10.84 -0.92
CA CYS A 47 3.76 12.22 -0.73
C CYS A 47 3.03 12.33 0.59
N ALA A 48 3.60 13.07 1.54
CA ALA A 48 3.00 13.42 2.81
C ALA A 48 2.33 14.80 2.68
N GLN A 49 1.06 14.91 3.04
CA GLN A 49 0.30 16.16 3.01
C GLN A 49 -0.30 16.42 4.38
N ASP A 50 0.08 17.54 4.99
CA ASP A 50 -0.60 18.06 6.18
C ASP A 50 -2.01 18.50 5.78
N LEU A 51 -3.03 17.91 6.40
CA LEU A 51 -4.43 18.18 6.08
C LEU A 51 -4.93 19.53 6.64
N THR A 52 -4.19 20.15 7.53
CA THR A 52 -4.51 21.47 8.11
C THR A 52 -3.86 22.59 7.32
N THR A 53 -2.56 22.48 7.00
CA THR A 53 -1.80 23.53 6.32
C THR A 53 -1.71 23.35 4.81
N ASN A 54 -2.06 22.16 4.29
CA ASN A 54 -1.83 21.74 2.90
C ASN A 54 -0.36 21.73 2.46
N VAL A 55 0.59 21.85 3.40
CA VAL A 55 2.01 21.69 3.11
C VAL A 55 2.28 20.24 2.69
N LYS A 56 3.11 20.07 1.66
CA LYS A 56 3.45 18.77 1.10
C LYS A 56 4.94 18.51 1.17
N GLU A 57 5.30 17.31 1.61
CA GLU A 57 6.65 16.77 1.58
C GLU A 57 6.64 15.48 0.74
N SER A 58 7.71 15.23 -0.01
CA SER A 58 7.75 14.12 -0.97
C SER A 58 9.07 13.37 -0.93
N VAL A 59 9.03 12.10 -1.30
CA VAL A 59 10.20 11.24 -1.53
C VAL A 59 10.10 10.64 -2.94
N ASP A 60 11.18 10.79 -3.72
CA ASP A 60 11.21 10.41 -5.13
C ASP A 60 11.28 8.89 -5.31
N LEU A 61 10.68 8.39 -6.41
CA LEU A 61 10.64 6.97 -6.72
C LEU A 61 11.99 6.40 -7.18
N SER A 62 12.85 7.24 -7.77
CA SER A 62 14.11 6.84 -8.40
C SER A 62 15.20 6.35 -7.44
N LEU A 63 15.10 6.69 -6.14
CA LEU A 63 16.10 6.37 -5.12
C LEU A 63 15.67 5.20 -4.21
N GLN A 64 14.99 4.22 -4.80
CA GLN A 64 14.54 3.01 -4.12
C GLN A 64 15.69 2.07 -3.80
N ARG A 65 15.67 1.48 -2.60
CA ARG A 65 16.53 0.38 -2.18
C ARG A 65 15.68 -0.75 -1.63
N ILE A 66 15.97 -1.97 -2.06
CA ILE A 66 15.25 -3.18 -1.67
C ILE A 66 16.15 -3.99 -0.76
N SER A 67 15.68 -4.32 0.44
CA SER A 67 16.38 -5.20 1.37
C SER A 67 15.43 -6.27 1.89
N ARG A 68 15.49 -7.47 1.31
CA ARG A 68 14.55 -8.58 1.60
C ARG A 68 13.09 -8.15 1.42
N THR A 69 12.37 -7.93 2.53
CA THR A 69 10.96 -7.51 2.59
C THR A 69 10.82 -6.06 3.04
N VAL A 70 11.86 -5.23 2.86
CA VAL A 70 11.84 -3.80 3.17
C VAL A 70 12.10 -3.01 1.90
N LEU A 71 11.30 -1.97 1.68
CA LEU A 71 11.50 -0.96 0.65
C LEU A 71 11.83 0.38 1.29
N ASP A 72 13.05 0.86 1.03
CA ASP A 72 13.50 2.16 1.47
C ASP A 72 13.53 3.14 0.29
N TYR A 73 12.90 4.28 0.44
CA TYR A 73 12.98 5.40 -0.49
C TYR A 73 13.81 6.51 0.14
N ASN A 74 14.89 6.88 -0.54
CA ASN A 74 15.74 7.98 -0.11
C ASN A 74 15.36 9.27 -0.84
N ASN A 75 15.75 10.40 -0.26
CA ASN A 75 15.68 11.69 -0.93
C ASN A 75 17.02 12.43 -0.80
N THR A 76 17.21 13.45 -1.62
CA THR A 76 18.27 14.46 -1.50
C THR A 76 17.82 15.66 -0.66
N LYS A 77 16.51 15.83 -0.47
CA LYS A 77 15.95 16.90 0.37
C LYS A 77 16.16 16.60 1.85
N LYS A 78 16.69 17.59 2.57
CA LYS A 78 16.83 17.56 4.03
C LYS A 78 15.53 17.99 4.70
N CYS A 79 15.26 17.44 5.87
CA CYS A 79 14.16 17.87 6.71
C CYS A 79 14.50 19.17 7.46
N PRO A 80 13.49 19.99 7.79
CA PRO A 80 13.69 21.22 8.55
C PRO A 80 14.36 20.95 9.91
N GLY A 81 15.42 21.70 10.23
CA GLY A 81 16.09 21.61 11.54
C GLY A 81 16.96 20.37 11.76
N SER A 82 17.18 19.53 10.74
CA SER A 82 18.05 18.36 10.81
C SER A 82 18.97 18.29 9.59
N ASN A 83 20.11 17.60 9.76
CA ASN A 83 21.01 17.28 8.64
C ASN A 83 20.62 16.00 7.90
N ASN A 84 19.60 15.29 8.38
CA ASN A 84 19.11 14.07 7.76
C ASN A 84 18.28 14.37 6.53
N ASN A 85 18.26 13.41 5.60
CA ASN A 85 17.39 13.48 4.45
C ASN A 85 16.00 12.94 4.82
N ILE A 86 14.97 13.45 4.14
CA ILE A 86 13.63 12.89 4.22
C ILE A 86 13.67 11.50 3.57
N GLN A 87 13.22 10.49 4.31
CA GLN A 87 13.25 9.11 3.87
C GLN A 87 11.90 8.44 4.16
N THR A 88 11.63 7.34 3.48
CA THR A 88 10.52 6.45 3.81
C THR A 88 11.00 5.02 3.86
N SER A 89 10.58 4.28 4.86
CA SER A 89 10.86 2.85 4.99
C SER A 89 9.54 2.09 5.14
N ILE A 90 9.31 1.13 4.25
CA ILE A 90 8.12 0.30 4.25
C ILE A 90 8.54 -1.14 4.56
N SER A 91 8.10 -1.64 5.71
CA SER A 91 8.35 -3.00 6.17
C SER A 91 7.19 -3.91 5.79
N PHE A 92 7.48 -4.94 5.00
CA PHE A 92 6.47 -5.89 4.54
C PHE A 92 6.48 -7.17 5.37
N GLN A 93 5.28 -7.61 5.72
CA GLN A 93 5.04 -8.84 6.48
C GLN A 93 4.06 -9.72 5.72
N CYS A 94 4.16 -11.05 5.89
CA CYS A 94 3.25 -11.97 5.23
C CYS A 94 1.81 -11.77 5.74
N GLY A 95 0.90 -11.46 4.80
CA GLY A 95 -0.54 -11.31 4.98
C GLY A 95 -1.32 -12.25 4.05
N LYS A 96 -2.63 -12.37 4.26
CA LYS A 96 -3.49 -13.25 3.44
C LYS A 96 -4.08 -12.56 2.21
N THR A 97 -4.13 -11.23 2.23
CA THR A 97 -4.70 -10.35 1.20
C THR A 97 -3.61 -9.42 0.66
N MET A 98 -3.93 -8.59 -0.32
CA MET A 98 -3.06 -7.52 -0.80
C MET A 98 -2.78 -6.50 0.30
N GLY A 99 -3.73 -6.34 1.22
CA GLY A 99 -3.62 -5.51 2.41
C GLY A 99 -3.53 -4.03 2.08
N THR A 100 -3.01 -3.25 3.02
CA THR A 100 -2.84 -1.80 2.90
C THR A 100 -1.58 -1.36 3.64
N PRO A 101 -0.91 -0.27 3.21
CA PRO A 101 0.14 0.33 4.01
C PRO A 101 -0.46 1.07 5.21
N GLU A 102 0.06 0.79 6.40
CA GLU A 102 -0.30 1.47 7.64
C GLU A 102 0.86 2.34 8.09
N PHE A 103 0.57 3.60 8.44
CA PHE A 103 1.57 4.50 9.03
C PHE A 103 1.90 4.03 10.44
N VAL A 104 3.19 4.01 10.79
CA VAL A 104 3.66 3.57 12.11
C VAL A 104 4.20 4.73 12.92
N ALA A 105 5.18 5.46 12.38
CA ALA A 105 5.85 6.54 13.09
C ALA A 105 6.70 7.40 12.15
N ILE A 106 7.10 8.58 12.65
CA ILE A 106 8.21 9.36 12.11
C ILE A 106 9.33 9.37 13.15
N SER A 107 10.55 9.05 12.72
CA SER A 107 11.74 9.20 13.57
C SER A 107 12.92 9.62 12.73
N GLN A 108 13.69 10.60 13.21
CA GLN A 108 14.89 11.11 12.53
C GLN A 108 14.69 11.46 11.03
N CYS A 109 13.48 11.92 10.67
CA CYS A 109 13.02 12.24 9.30
C CYS A 109 12.76 11.04 8.37
N VAL A 110 12.63 9.85 8.96
CA VAL A 110 12.20 8.65 8.27
C VAL A 110 10.73 8.39 8.60
N HIS A 111 9.89 8.31 7.58
CA HIS A 111 8.51 7.88 7.70
C HIS A 111 8.44 6.35 7.61
N TYR A 112 7.95 5.72 8.66
CA TYR A 112 7.85 4.27 8.74
C TYR A 112 6.43 3.79 8.45
N PHE A 113 6.33 2.78 7.58
CA PHE A 113 5.09 2.09 7.26
C PHE A 113 5.25 0.59 7.48
N GLU A 114 4.16 -0.05 7.86
CA GLU A 114 4.03 -1.51 7.85
C GLU A 114 2.98 -1.92 6.82
N TRP A 115 3.25 -3.02 6.11
CA TRP A 115 2.32 -3.55 5.12
C TRP A 115 2.25 -5.07 5.18
N LYS A 116 1.11 -5.57 5.66
CA LYS A 116 0.82 -7.00 5.66
C LYS A 116 0.20 -7.40 4.31
N THR A 117 0.90 -8.22 3.54
CA THR A 117 0.49 -8.56 2.18
C THR A 117 0.91 -9.98 1.78
N TYR A 118 0.18 -10.61 0.87
CA TYR A 118 0.50 -11.95 0.38
C TYR A 118 1.80 -12.01 -0.43
N THR A 119 2.26 -10.87 -0.99
CA THR A 119 3.37 -10.82 -1.94
C THR A 119 4.73 -11.22 -1.34
N VAL A 120 4.87 -11.16 -0.02
CA VAL A 120 6.08 -11.60 0.70
C VAL A 120 5.91 -12.95 1.40
N CYS A 121 4.77 -13.61 1.20
CA CYS A 121 4.54 -14.96 1.73
C CYS A 121 5.27 -16.02 0.90
N LYS A 122 5.82 -17.02 1.57
CA LYS A 122 6.53 -18.11 0.90
C LYS A 122 5.60 -18.94 0.02
N LYS A 123 6.12 -19.37 -1.14
CA LYS A 123 5.47 -20.30 -2.09
C LYS A 123 4.10 -19.78 -2.61
N ASP A 124 3.94 -18.46 -2.73
CA ASP A 124 2.71 -17.84 -3.25
C ASP A 124 1.43 -18.31 -2.53
N LYS A 125 1.56 -18.71 -1.25
CA LYS A 125 0.52 -19.44 -0.50
C LYS A 125 -0.87 -18.80 -0.54
N PHE A 126 -0.93 -17.48 -0.61
CA PHE A 126 -2.18 -16.72 -0.58
C PHE A 126 -2.41 -15.88 -1.86
N LYS A 127 -1.53 -16.02 -2.87
CA LYS A 127 -1.57 -15.24 -4.10
C LYS A 127 -2.81 -15.62 -4.94
N PRO A 128 -3.73 -14.68 -5.21
CA PRO A 128 -4.87 -14.93 -6.09
C PRO A 128 -4.48 -14.79 -7.57
N HIS A 129 -5.40 -15.13 -8.48
CA HIS A 129 -5.24 -14.76 -9.89
C HIS A 129 -5.27 -13.24 -10.07
N LYS A 130 -6.15 -12.56 -9.34
CA LYS A 130 -6.21 -11.09 -9.29
C LYS A 130 -6.79 -10.61 -7.96
N GLU A 131 -6.21 -9.56 -7.41
CA GLU A 131 -6.77 -8.80 -6.28
C GLU A 131 -6.54 -7.30 -6.52
N VAL A 132 -7.44 -6.47 -6.01
CA VAL A 132 -7.38 -5.01 -6.13
C VAL A 132 -7.41 -4.36 -4.74
N PRO A 133 -6.95 -3.10 -4.59
CA PRO A 133 -7.06 -2.38 -3.32
C PRO A 133 -8.50 -2.38 -2.79
N CYS A 134 -8.68 -2.81 -1.53
CA CYS A 134 -9.99 -3.11 -0.95
C CYS A 134 -10.34 -2.22 0.26
N TYR A 135 -10.03 -0.93 0.16
CA TYR A 135 -10.27 0.05 1.21
C TYR A 135 -10.42 1.46 0.61
N VAL A 136 -11.05 2.34 1.38
CA VAL A 136 -11.15 3.77 1.08
C VAL A 136 -11.06 4.58 2.36
N PHE A 137 -10.69 5.86 2.24
CA PHE A 137 -10.88 6.84 3.30
C PHE A 137 -12.09 7.72 2.97
N ASP A 138 -12.94 7.97 3.95
CA ASP A 138 -14.04 8.93 3.80
C ASP A 138 -13.57 10.39 3.95
N SER A 139 -14.51 11.33 3.86
CA SER A 139 -14.24 12.77 4.01
C SER A 139 -13.66 13.16 5.38
N ASP A 140 -13.94 12.37 6.42
CA ASP A 140 -13.47 12.61 7.78
C ASP A 140 -12.10 11.96 8.03
N GLY A 141 -11.53 11.27 7.03
CA GLY A 141 -10.25 10.57 7.13
C GLY A 141 -10.37 9.23 7.88
N LYS A 142 -11.58 8.69 8.03
CA LYS A 142 -11.80 7.36 8.58
C LYS A 142 -11.63 6.30 7.50
N LYS A 143 -10.89 5.25 7.85
CA LYS A 143 -10.65 4.11 6.97
C LYS A 143 -11.85 3.17 6.96
N HIS A 144 -12.35 2.85 5.76
CA HIS A 144 -13.31 1.79 5.50
C HIS A 144 -12.57 0.68 4.79
N ASP A 145 -12.30 -0.40 5.52
CA ASP A 145 -11.45 -1.50 5.06
C ASP A 145 -12.26 -2.79 4.93
N LEU A 146 -12.35 -3.32 3.71
CA LEU A 146 -13.08 -4.55 3.40
C LEU A 146 -12.15 -5.78 3.30
N ASN A 147 -10.84 -5.64 3.54
CA ASN A 147 -9.91 -6.77 3.60
C ASN A 147 -10.39 -7.93 4.50
N PRO A 148 -11.04 -7.70 5.67
CA PRO A 148 -11.54 -8.80 6.50
C PRO A 148 -12.65 -9.64 5.86
N LEU A 149 -13.36 -9.11 4.85
CA LEU A 149 -14.41 -9.83 4.10
C LEU A 149 -13.85 -10.60 2.90
N ILE A 150 -12.54 -10.58 2.69
CA ILE A 150 -11.91 -11.30 1.60
C ILE A 150 -11.82 -12.79 1.96
N LYS A 151 -12.41 -13.65 1.14
CA LYS A 151 -12.24 -15.10 1.26
C LYS A 151 -11.00 -15.55 0.50
N VAL A 152 -10.05 -16.14 1.23
CA VAL A 152 -8.82 -16.70 0.64
C VAL A 152 -9.12 -17.95 -0.18
N ASN A 153 -10.07 -18.75 0.30
CA ASN A 153 -10.59 -19.93 -0.35
C ASN A 153 -12.11 -19.77 -0.44
N ASP A 154 -12.71 -20.18 -1.56
CA ASP A 154 -14.16 -20.21 -1.77
C ASP A 154 -14.80 -18.80 -1.92
N GLY A 155 -16.14 -18.77 -2.05
CA GLY A 155 -16.95 -17.57 -2.22
C GLY A 155 -18.03 -17.38 -1.18
N TYR A 156 -18.78 -16.31 -1.35
CA TYR A 156 -20.05 -16.03 -0.69
C TYR A 156 -21.17 -16.40 -1.65
N LEU A 157 -22.05 -17.32 -1.25
CA LEU A 157 -23.31 -17.52 -1.94
C LEU A 157 -24.17 -16.26 -1.78
N VAL A 158 -24.66 -15.74 -2.89
CA VAL A 158 -25.56 -14.59 -2.93
C VAL A 158 -26.98 -15.10 -2.80
N ASP A 159 -27.74 -14.48 -1.90
CA ASP A 159 -29.18 -14.72 -1.77
C ASP A 159 -29.91 -13.86 -2.80
N ASP A 160 -30.39 -14.48 -3.88
CA ASP A 160 -31.15 -13.84 -4.95
C ASP A 160 -32.61 -14.33 -5.05
N GLY A 161 -33.01 -15.23 -4.16
CA GLY A 161 -34.35 -15.83 -4.13
C GLY A 161 -34.63 -16.85 -5.24
N ASP A 162 -33.63 -17.23 -6.05
CA ASP A 162 -33.74 -18.27 -7.07
C ASP A 162 -32.99 -19.54 -6.62
N ASP A 163 -33.74 -20.58 -6.24
CA ASP A 163 -33.16 -21.86 -5.78
C ASP A 163 -32.62 -22.72 -6.94
N THR A 164 -32.66 -22.25 -8.19
CA THR A 164 -32.21 -23.03 -9.35
C THR A 164 -30.75 -22.81 -9.73
N ILE A 165 -30.16 -21.68 -9.31
CA ILE A 165 -28.78 -21.31 -9.65
C ILE A 165 -28.08 -20.75 -8.42
N ASP A 166 -26.97 -21.38 -8.03
CA ASP A 166 -26.09 -20.81 -7.02
C ASP A 166 -25.17 -19.75 -7.63
N PHE A 167 -25.26 -18.51 -7.17
CA PHE A 167 -24.35 -17.43 -7.57
C PHE A 167 -23.33 -17.11 -6.47
N TYR A 168 -22.04 -17.26 -6.78
CA TYR A 168 -20.96 -17.02 -5.82
C TYR A 168 -20.16 -15.76 -6.17
N ILE A 169 -19.82 -14.99 -5.14
CA ILE A 169 -18.93 -13.82 -5.26
C ILE A 169 -17.75 -13.91 -4.28
N ASN A 170 -16.70 -13.15 -4.56
CA ASN A 170 -15.68 -12.82 -3.58
C ASN A 170 -15.52 -11.30 -3.53
N ILE A 171 -14.85 -10.79 -2.51
CA ILE A 171 -14.66 -9.36 -2.29
C ILE A 171 -13.27 -8.97 -2.76
N CYS A 172 -13.18 -8.02 -3.70
CA CYS A 172 -11.94 -7.43 -4.24
C CYS A 172 -10.89 -8.39 -4.83
N ARG A 173 -11.14 -9.70 -4.88
CA ARG A 173 -10.24 -10.69 -5.47
C ARG A 173 -11.01 -11.73 -6.28
N SER A 174 -10.29 -12.47 -7.12
CA SER A 174 -10.82 -13.64 -7.80
C SER A 174 -11.23 -14.73 -6.80
N LEU A 175 -12.31 -15.45 -7.11
CA LEU A 175 -12.62 -16.75 -6.51
C LEU A 175 -11.49 -17.76 -6.74
#